data_AF-A0A242DB02-F1
#
_entry.id   AF-A0A242DB02-F1
#
_cell.length_a   1.000
_cell.length_b   1.000
_cell.length_c   1.000
_cell.angle_alpha   90.00
_cell.angle_beta   90.00
_cell.angle_gamma   90.00
#
_symmetry.space_group_name_H-M   'P 1'
#
loop_
_entity.id
_entity.type
_entity.pdbx_description
1 polymer ?
#
loop_
_entity_poly.entity_id
_entity_poly.type
_entity_poly.pdbx_seq_one_letter_code
_entity_poly.pdbx_strand_id
1 'polypeptide(L)' 'MENYGLTDYLAAKKSLASTLHKVEQAIISLEEKQSAGRNMKSQITLSKERVKALKLSLALIEREITRLS' A
#
# COMPACT_ATOMS: atom_id res chain seq x y z
N MET A 1 18.81 -14.23 3.78
CA MET A 1 17.49 -13.62 4.03
C MET A 1 17.11 -13.97 5.46
N GLU A 2 16.57 -13.02 6.22
CA GLU A 2 15.95 -13.33 7.51
C GLU A 2 14.82 -14.34 7.31
N ASN A 3 14.67 -15.27 8.25
CA ASN A 3 13.58 -16.24 8.21
C ASN A 3 12.41 -15.71 9.05
N TYR A 4 11.40 -15.16 8.39
CA TYR A 4 10.20 -14.64 9.03
C TYR A 4 9.18 -15.75 9.32
N GLY A 5 8.55 -15.71 10.49
CA GLY A 5 7.50 -16.64 10.89
C GLY A 5 6.10 -16.17 10.50
N LEU A 6 5.10 -17.03 10.68
CA LEU A 6 3.69 -16.72 10.39
C LEU A 6 3.21 -15.43 11.07
N THR A 7 3.57 -15.22 12.34
CA THR A 7 3.23 -14.01 13.11
C THR A 7 3.80 -12.74 12.48
N ASP A 8 5.02 -12.79 11.94
CA ASP A 8 5.66 -11.65 11.28
C ASP A 8 4.89 -11.28 10.00
N TYR A 9 4.53 -12.28 9.20
CA TYR A 9 3.74 -12.06 7.98
C TYR A 9 2.34 -11.52 8.28
N LEU A 10 1.67 -12.02 9.32
CA LEU A 10 0.36 -11.50 9.74
C LEU A 10 0.45 -10.03 10.21
N ALA A 11 1.49 -9.69 10.98
CA ALA A 11 1.75 -8.32 11.41
C ALA A 11 2.07 -7.41 10.22
N ALA A 12 2.90 -7.89 9.29
CA ALA A 12 3.24 -7.16 8.06
C ALA A 12 1.99 -6.92 7.19
N LYS A 13 1.13 -7.93 6.99
CA LYS A 13 -0.14 -7.81 6.27
C LYS A 13 -1.01 -6.71 6.87
N LYS A 14 -1.22 -6.72 8.20
CA LYS A 14 -2.00 -5.70 8.90
C LYS A 14 -1.43 -4.29 8.71
N SER A 15 -0.11 -4.15 8.86
CA SER A 15 0.58 -2.87 8.70
C SER A 15 0.47 -2.31 7.28
N LEU A 16 0.72 -3.15 6.27
CA LEU A 16 0.67 -2.75 4.87
C LEU A 16 -0.76 -2.46 4.41
N ALA A 17 -1.76 -3.19 4.91
CA ALA A 17 -3.17 -2.90 4.61
C ALA A 17 -3.59 -1.52 5.15
N SER A 18 -3.16 -1.16 6.37
CA SER A 18 -3.38 0.18 6.93
C SER A 18 -2.68 1.26 6.09
N THR A 19 -1.44 0.99 5.67
CA THR A 19 -0.68 1.91 4.81
C THR A 19 -1.36 2.09 3.46
N LEU A 20 -1.82 1.02 2.83
CA LEU A 20 -2.56 1.06 1.57
C LEU A 20 -3.79 1.97 1.69
N HIS A 21 -4.62 1.76 2.72
CA HIS A 21 -5.81 2.58 2.95
C HIS A 21 -5.47 4.08 3.08
N LYS A 22 -4.41 4.41 3.84
CA LYS A 22 -3.96 5.81 4.00
C LYS A 22 -3.49 6.43 2.67
N VAL A 23 -2.78 5.67 1.84
CA VAL A 23 -2.35 6.16 0.52
C VAL A 23 -3.54 6.37 -0.41
N GLU A 24 -4.54 5.47 -0.38
CA GLU A 24 -5.78 5.63 -1.14
C GLU A 24 -6.54 6.91 -0.72
N GLN A 25 -6.64 7.20 0.59
CA GLN A 25 -7.23 8.46 1.07
C GLN A 25 -6.40 9.69 0.67
N ALA A 26 -5.08 9.59 0.70
CA ALA A 26 -4.20 10.68 0.27
C ALA A 26 -4.39 11.01 -1.23
N ILE A 27 -4.63 10.01 -2.08
CA ILE A 27 -4.95 10.22 -3.50
C ILE A 27 -6.20 11.07 -3.66
N ILE A 28 -7.28 10.77 -2.91
CA ILE A 28 -8.52 11.56 -2.95
C ILE A 28 -8.24 13.03 -2.63
N SER A 29 -7.54 13.30 -1.52
CA SER A 29 -7.17 14.68 -1.14
C SER A 29 -6.28 15.37 -2.19
N LEU A 30 -5.38 14.64 -2.84
CA LEU A 30 -4.55 15.19 -3.92
C LEU A 30 -5.37 15.51 -5.17
N GLU A 31 -6.35 14.67 -5.53
CA GLU A 31 -7.27 14.88 -6.65
C GLU A 31 -8.21 16.06 -6.41
N GLU A 32 -8.67 16.27 -5.17
CA GLU A 32 -9.43 17.47 -4.77
C GLU A 32 -8.59 18.75 -4.92
N LYS A 33 -7.35 18.74 -4.41
CA LYS A 33 -6.41 19.86 -4.55
C LYS A 33 -6.08 20.15 -6.02
N GLN A 34 -5.95 19.10 -6.84
CA GLN A 34 -5.76 19.23 -8.28
C GLN A 34 -6.97 19.90 -8.96
N SER A 35 -8.18 19.50 -8.57
CA SER A 35 -9.42 20.08 -9.07
C SER A 35 -9.61 21.55 -8.65
N ALA A 36 -9.07 21.92 -7.48
CA ALA A 36 -9.01 23.31 -7.00
C ALA A 36 -7.88 24.15 -7.63
N GLY A 37 -7.19 23.65 -8.67
CA GLY A 37 -6.19 24.40 -9.44
C GLY A 37 -4.76 24.29 -8.92
N ARG A 38 -4.47 23.47 -7.88
CA ARG A 38 -3.08 23.20 -7.45
C ARG A 38 -2.46 22.13 -8.34
N ASN A 39 -1.23 22.31 -8.82
CA ASN A 39 -0.58 21.27 -9.62
C ASN A 39 -0.06 20.12 -8.72
N MET A 40 -0.83 19.05 -8.61
CA MET A 40 -0.54 17.83 -7.84
C MET A 40 -0.30 16.60 -8.73
N LYS A 41 -0.16 16.77 -10.05
CA LYS A 41 -0.12 15.67 -11.03
C LYS A 41 0.95 14.63 -10.70
N SER A 42 2.17 15.07 -10.38
CA SER A 42 3.28 14.16 -10.04
C SER A 42 3.01 13.39 -8.75
N GLN A 43 2.45 14.02 -7.74
CA GLN A 43 2.13 13.42 -6.44
C GLN A 43 1.02 12.37 -6.59
N ILE A 44 0.01 12.65 -7.42
CA ILE A 44 -1.05 11.69 -7.75
C ILE A 44 -0.46 10.46 -8.45
N THR A 45 0.36 10.66 -9.49
CA THR A 45 1.00 9.56 -10.23
C THR A 45 1.81 8.67 -9.29
N LEU A 46 2.71 9.27 -8.50
CA LEU A 46 3.55 8.53 -7.57
C LEU A 46 2.73 7.79 -6.50
N SER A 47 1.63 8.38 -6.03
CA SER A 47 0.77 7.72 -5.04
C SER A 47 0.01 6.53 -5.64
N LYS A 48 -0.44 6.64 -6.90
CA LYS A 48 -1.04 5.51 -7.64
C LYS A 48 -0.05 4.37 -7.87
N GLU A 49 1.22 4.69 -8.14
CA GLU A 49 2.29 3.69 -8.23
C GLU A 49 2.55 3.00 -6.88
N ARG A 50 2.58 3.75 -5.78
CA ARG A 50 2.69 3.18 -4.42
C ARG A 50 1.54 2.23 -4.09
N VAL A 51 0.31 2.57 -4.47
CA VAL A 51 -0.84 1.67 -4.32
C VAL A 51 -0.61 0.34 -5.05
N LYS A 52 -0.11 0.38 -6.30
CA LYS A 52 0.20 -0.85 -7.05
C LYS A 52 1.26 -1.68 -6.34
N ALA A 53 2.35 -1.06 -5.88
CA ALA A 53 3.41 -1.74 -5.15
C ALA A 53 2.90 -2.36 -3.83
N LEU A 54 2.11 -1.63 -3.05
CA LEU A 54 1.52 -2.14 -1.79
C LEU A 54 0.58 -3.32 -2.03
N LYS A 55 -0.25 -3.26 -3.08
CA LYS A 55 -1.13 -4.38 -3.47
C LYS A 55 -0.32 -5.62 -3.86
N LEU A 56 0.77 -5.44 -4.60
CA LEU A 56 1.69 -6.54 -4.94
C LEU A 56 2.33 -7.13 -3.68
N SER A 57 2.86 -6.29 -2.78
CA SER A 57 3.46 -6.75 -1.51
C SER A 57 2.46 -7.51 -0.64
N LEU A 58 1.22 -7.04 -0.52
CA LEU A 58 0.16 -7.73 0.21
C LEU A 58 -0.15 -9.09 -0.40
N ALA A 59 -0.23 -9.19 -1.73
CA ALA A 59 -0.47 -10.46 -2.42
C ALA A 59 0.67 -11.47 -2.20
N LEU A 60 1.92 -11.01 -2.15
CA LEU A 60 3.08 -11.86 -1.85
C LEU A 60 3.06 -12.33 -0.39
N ILE A 61 2.74 -11.45 0.56
CA ILE A 61 2.61 -11.82 1.97
C ILE A 61 1.48 -12.82 2.18
N GLU A 62 0.35 -12.67 1.50
CA GLU A 62 -0.75 -13.64 1.58
C GLU A 62 -0.33 -15.04 1.15
N ARG A 63 0.50 -15.14 0.10
CA ARG A 63 1.04 -16.41 -0.38
C ARG A 63 1.95 -17.05 0.66
N GLU A 64 2.78 -16.26 1.34
CA GLU A 64 3.64 -16.77 2.40
C GLU A 64 2.86 -17.20 3.65
N ILE A 65 1.83 -16.44 4.03
CA ILE A 65 0.90 -16.85 5.10
C ILE A 65 0.27 -18.20 4.76
N THR A 66 -0.20 -18.37 3.53
CA THR A 66 -0.82 -19.62 3.06
C THR A 66 0.18 -20.78 3.06
N ARG A 67 1.46 -20.54 2.77
CA ARG A 67 2.52 -21.57 2.78
C ARG A 67 2.91 -22.01 4.20
N LEU A 68 2.76 -21.12 5.18
CA LEU A 68 3.19 -21.31 6.57
C LEU A 68 2.05 -21.73 7.52
N SER A 69 0.80 -21.64 7.08
CA SER A 69 -0.40 -22.06 7.82
C SER A 69 -0.75 -23.50 7.50
#